data_AF-X1D4D8-F1
#
_entry.id   AF-X1D4D8-F1
#
_cell.length_a   1.000
_cell.length_b   1.000
_cell.length_c   1.000
_cell.angle_alpha   90.00
_cell.angle_beta   90.00
_cell.angle_gamma   90.00
#
_symmetry.space_group_name_H-M   'P 1'
#
loop_
_entity.id
_entity.type
_entity.pdbx_description
1 polymer ?
#
loop_
_entity_poly.entity_id
_entity_poly.type
_entity_poly.pdbx_seq_one_letter_code
_entity_poly.pdbx_strand_id
1 'polypeptide(L)'
;VIGIYQNFILVIDAKQWKRKDSYSAMNKAANLQYQRVKALKKNPEILSNLIQEILGFNYNYKKRLPFELIPLMVTIESNSIKINDNSVPLVAISNLNSFLQELTENIPYFKTVSVEKMSTQKQLL
;
A
#
# COMPACT_ATOMS: atom_id res chain seq x y z
N VAL A 1 -7.52 2.87 0.05
CA VAL A 1 -7.17 3.67 -1.15
C VAL A 1 -5.89 3.12 -1.74
N ILE A 2 -5.75 3.05 -3.06
CA ILE A 2 -4.52 2.62 -3.71
C ILE A 2 -3.88 3.82 -4.41
N GLY A 3 -2.58 4.00 -4.21
CA GLY A 3 -1.75 4.95 -4.98
C GLY A 3 -0.77 4.17 -5.85
N ILE A 4 -0.51 4.63 -7.07
CA ILE A 4 0.39 3.95 -8.01
C ILE A 4 1.44 4.93 -8.50
N TYR A 5 2.72 4.57 -8.31
CA TYR A 5 3.86 5.32 -8.85
C TYR A 5 4.90 4.34 -9.41
N GLN A 6 5.21 4.47 -10.70
CA GLN A 6 6.06 3.51 -11.43
C GLN A 6 5.56 2.06 -11.27
N ASN A 7 6.35 1.18 -10.65
CA ASN A 7 6.00 -0.19 -10.29
C ASN A 7 5.62 -0.37 -8.80
N PHE A 8 5.51 0.73 -8.03
CA PHE A 8 5.05 0.70 -6.65
C PHE A 8 3.55 0.92 -6.57
N ILE A 9 2.90 0.09 -5.75
CA ILE A 9 1.48 0.21 -5.41
C ILE A 9 1.36 0.39 -3.90
N LEU A 10 1.02 1.61 -3.48
CA LEU A 10 0.74 1.90 -2.08
C LEU A 10 -0.68 1.43 -1.76
N VAL A 11 -0.80 0.51 -0.81
CA VAL A 11 -2.10 0.06 -0.30
C VAL A 11 -2.35 0.75 1.03
N ILE A 12 -3.17 1.79 1.00
CA ILE A 12 -3.33 2.76 2.08
C ILE A 12 -4.57 2.43 2.91
N ASP A 13 -4.37 2.23 4.21
CA ASP A 13 -5.43 2.26 5.22
C ASP A 13 -5.30 3.55 6.04
N ALA A 14 -6.32 4.40 5.94
CA ALA A 14 -6.39 5.66 6.66
C ALA A 14 -7.20 5.48 7.95
N LYS A 15 -6.60 5.83 9.08
CA LYS A 15 -7.19 5.65 10.41
C LYS A 15 -7.01 6.92 11.23
N GLN A 16 -8.02 7.28 12.00
CA GLN A 16 -7.90 8.32 13.01
C GLN A 16 -7.47 7.67 14.32
N TRP A 17 -6.19 7.82 14.65
CA TRP A 17 -5.63 7.43 15.94
C TRP A 17 -5.68 8.66 16.83
N LYS A 18 -6.16 8.50 18.05
CA LYS A 18 -6.02 9.50 19.10
C LYS A 18 -4.69 9.24 19.80
N ARG A 19 -4.03 10.28 20.32
CA ARG A 19 -2.85 10.16 21.19
C ARG A 19 -2.92 9.12 22.32
N LYS A 20 -4.13 8.72 22.74
CA LYS A 20 -4.37 7.72 23.78
C LYS A 20 -4.46 6.27 23.26
N ASP A 21 -4.50 6.06 21.96
CA ASP A 21 -4.52 4.71 21.40
C ASP A 21 -3.20 4.00 21.70
N SER A 22 -3.29 2.76 22.19
CA SER A 22 -2.11 2.02 22.62
C SER A 22 -1.27 1.57 21.43
N TYR A 23 0.05 1.48 21.63
CA TYR A 23 0.96 0.90 20.63
C TYR A 23 0.49 -0.46 20.13
N SER A 24 -0.01 -1.31 21.04
CA SER A 24 -0.51 -2.65 20.72
C SER A 24 -1.66 -2.62 19.70
N ALA A 25 -2.61 -1.69 19.85
CA ALA A 25 -3.68 -1.50 18.88
C ALA A 25 -3.13 -1.05 17.51
N MET A 26 -2.12 -0.17 17.50
CA MET A 26 -1.43 0.27 16.28
C MET A 26 -0.76 -0.85 15.54
N ASN A 27 0.02 -1.63 16.29
CA ASN A 27 0.72 -2.76 15.75
C ASN A 27 -0.26 -3.80 15.17
N LYS A 28 -1.37 -4.08 15.87
CA LYS A 28 -2.40 -5.01 15.39
C LYS A 28 -3.04 -4.54 14.09
N ALA A 29 -3.38 -3.26 13.97
CA ALA A 29 -3.99 -2.71 12.75
C ALA A 29 -3.02 -2.71 11.58
N ALA A 30 -1.77 -2.30 11.79
CA ALA A 30 -0.72 -2.34 10.77
C ALA A 30 -0.46 -3.77 10.28
N ASN A 31 -0.45 -4.75 11.20
CA ASN A 31 -0.33 -6.16 10.86
C ASN A 31 -1.51 -6.65 10.02
N LEU A 32 -2.74 -6.26 10.36
CA LEU A 32 -3.92 -6.58 9.56
C LEU A 32 -3.82 -5.98 8.16
N GLN A 33 -3.30 -4.75 8.04
CA GLN A 33 -3.09 -4.12 6.74
C GLN A 33 -2.10 -4.91 5.88
N TYR A 34 -0.99 -5.36 6.47
CA TYR A 34 -0.06 -6.24 5.76
C TYR A 34 -0.73 -7.56 5.30
N GLN A 35 -1.58 -8.17 6.12
CA GLN A 35 -2.33 -9.37 5.72
C GLN A 35 -3.30 -9.10 4.57
N ARG A 36 -3.95 -7.93 4.54
CA ARG A 36 -4.81 -7.51 3.41
C ARG A 36 -4.01 -7.39 2.11
N VAL A 37 -2.80 -6.82 2.17
CA VAL A 37 -1.91 -6.76 1.00
C VAL A 37 -1.51 -8.15 0.51
N LYS A 38 -1.20 -9.08 1.43
CA LYS A 38 -0.96 -10.49 1.04
C LYS A 38 -2.18 -11.15 0.42
N ALA A 39 -3.37 -10.90 0.95
CA ALA A 39 -4.62 -11.40 0.38
C ALA A 39 -4.86 -10.83 -1.01
N LEU A 40 -4.56 -9.55 -1.23
CA LEU A 40 -4.68 -8.90 -2.54
C LEU A 40 -3.75 -9.54 -3.58
N LYS A 41 -2.50 -9.86 -3.22
CA LYS A 41 -1.59 -10.64 -4.08
C LYS A 41 -2.19 -11.97 -4.53
N LYS A 42 -2.95 -12.65 -3.66
CA LYS A 42 -3.61 -13.94 -3.98
C LYS A 42 -4.83 -13.77 -4.90
N ASN A 43 -5.33 -12.56 -5.08
CA ASN A 43 -6.50 -12.24 -5.89
C ASN A 43 -6.13 -11.25 -7.00
N PRO A 44 -5.38 -11.70 -8.03
CA PRO A 44 -4.86 -10.83 -9.08
C PRO A 44 -5.96 -10.14 -9.90
N GLU A 45 -7.17 -10.71 -9.95
CA GLU A 45 -8.34 -10.10 -10.62
C GLU A 45 -8.78 -8.84 -9.89
N ILE A 46 -8.92 -8.90 -8.56
CA ILE A 46 -9.28 -7.74 -7.75
C ILE A 46 -8.22 -6.65 -7.89
N LEU A 47 -6.94 -7.03 -7.82
CA LEU A 47 -5.86 -6.06 -7.99
C LEU A 47 -5.87 -5.43 -9.39
N SER A 48 -6.15 -6.22 -10.44
CA SER A 48 -6.25 -5.73 -11.82
C SER A 48 -7.36 -4.70 -11.95
N ASN A 49 -8.55 -5.00 -11.41
CA ASN A 49 -9.69 -4.10 -11.45
C ASN A 49 -9.38 -2.78 -10.72
N LEU A 50 -8.77 -2.86 -9.53
CA LEU A 50 -8.37 -1.65 -8.79
C LEU A 50 -7.35 -0.80 -9.55
N ILE A 51 -6.38 -1.41 -10.23
CA ILE A 51 -5.42 -0.68 -11.07
C ILE A 51 -6.13 -0.01 -12.25
N GLN A 52 -7.07 -0.72 -12.90
CA GLN A 52 -7.84 -0.19 -14.02
C GLN A 52 -8.76 0.96 -13.59
N GLU A 53 -9.38 0.89 -12.41
CA GLU A 53 -10.18 1.98 -11.85
C GLU A 53 -9.36 3.27 -11.64
N ILE A 54 -8.06 3.12 -11.31
CA ILE A 54 -7.18 4.26 -11.03
C ILE A 54 -6.51 4.82 -12.29
N LEU A 55 -6.01 3.96 -13.18
CA LEU A 55 -5.21 4.36 -14.34
C LEU A 55 -5.98 4.31 -15.67
N GLY A 56 -7.21 3.79 -15.65
CA GLY A 56 -8.04 3.56 -16.82
C GLY A 56 -7.76 2.23 -17.54
N PHE A 57 -8.74 1.79 -18.32
CA PHE A 57 -8.73 0.49 -19.03
C PHE A 57 -7.64 0.36 -20.11
N ASN A 58 -7.18 1.48 -20.68
CA ASN A 58 -6.16 1.49 -21.75
C ASN A 58 -4.73 1.34 -21.22
N TYR A 59 -4.56 1.30 -19.90
CA TYR A 59 -3.24 1.27 -19.29
C TYR A 59 -2.64 -0.14 -19.32
N ASN A 60 -1.53 -0.31 -20.05
CA ASN A 60 -0.84 -1.59 -20.18
C ASN A 60 0.06 -1.87 -18.96
N TYR A 61 -0.55 -2.32 -17.86
CA TYR A 61 0.14 -2.62 -16.61
C TYR A 61 1.14 -3.79 -16.72
N LYS A 62 1.03 -4.66 -17.73
CA LYS A 62 2.00 -5.76 -17.95
C LYS A 62 3.43 -5.24 -18.16
N LYS A 63 3.58 -4.04 -18.74
CA LYS A 63 4.89 -3.41 -18.95
C LYS A 63 5.57 -2.93 -17.65
N ARG A 64 4.84 -2.86 -16.54
CA ARG A 64 5.35 -2.38 -15.24
C ARG A 64 5.49 -3.49 -14.19
N LEU A 65 5.28 -4.75 -14.58
CA LEU A 65 5.55 -5.88 -13.72
C LEU A 65 7.07 -6.07 -13.52
N PRO A 66 7.51 -6.54 -12.34
CA PRO A 66 6.70 -6.86 -11.16
C PRO A 66 6.23 -5.59 -10.42
N PHE A 67 5.01 -5.63 -9.88
CA PHE A 67 4.54 -4.58 -8.98
C PHE A 67 4.96 -4.90 -7.54
N GLU A 68 5.48 -3.90 -6.83
CA GLU A 68 5.75 -3.97 -5.41
C GLU A 68 4.62 -3.30 -4.63
N LEU A 69 3.84 -4.13 -3.92
CA LEU A 69 2.76 -3.63 -3.08
C LEU A 69 3.34 -3.27 -1.71
N ILE A 70 3.12 -2.03 -1.28
CA ILE A 70 3.60 -1.50 -0.01
C ILE A 70 2.39 -1.21 0.88
N PRO A 71 2.19 -1.94 1.99
CA PRO A 71 1.19 -1.59 2.99
C PRO A 71 1.57 -0.26 3.63
N LEU A 72 0.62 0.65 3.74
CA LEU A 72 0.82 1.95 4.37
C LEU A 72 -0.34 2.27 5.30
N MET A 73 -0.03 2.63 6.54
CA MET A 73 -0.98 3.21 7.47
C MET A 73 -0.85 4.73 7.42
N VAL A 74 -1.94 5.43 7.12
CA VAL A 74 -1.99 6.90 7.18
C VAL A 74 -2.85 7.34 8.36
N THR A 75 -2.37 8.31 9.13
CA THR A 75 -3.07 8.85 10.31
C THR A 75 -3.16 10.37 10.27
N ILE A 76 -4.18 10.94 10.91
CA ILE A 76 -4.31 12.40 11.05
C ILE A 76 -3.28 12.93 12.05
N GLU A 77 -3.09 12.22 13.17
CA GLU A 77 -2.20 12.65 14.24
C GLU A 77 -0.77 12.15 14.02
N SER A 78 0.21 12.98 14.40
CA SER A 78 1.61 12.58 14.46
C SER A 78 1.84 11.68 15.68
N ASN A 79 2.19 10.42 15.42
CA ASN A 79 2.64 9.48 16.43
C ASN A 79 4.17 9.36 16.38
N SER A 80 4.81 9.07 17.52
CA SER A 80 6.26 8.85 17.59
C SER A 80 6.70 7.58 16.84
N ILE A 81 5.78 6.63 16.70
CA ILE A 81 5.98 5.37 15.99
C ILE A 81 5.78 5.60 14.50
N LYS A 82 6.87 5.54 13.74
CA LYS A 82 6.88 5.72 12.27
C LYS A 82 6.78 4.40 11.51
N ILE A 83 7.15 3.29 12.14
CA ILE A 83 7.15 1.94 11.57
C ILE A 83 6.74 0.97 12.69
N ASN A 84 5.92 -0.03 12.39
CA ASN A 84 5.54 -1.05 13.37
C ASN A 84 6.54 -2.23 13.40
N ASP A 85 6.30 -3.21 14.29
CA ASP A 85 7.16 -4.40 14.44
C ASP A 85 7.32 -5.23 13.15
N ASN A 86 6.39 -5.12 12.21
CA ASN A 86 6.43 -5.83 10.92
C ASN A 86 6.85 -4.94 9.75
N SER A 87 7.55 -3.84 10.02
CA SER A 87 8.08 -2.94 8.98
C SER A 87 6.99 -2.29 8.10
N VAL A 88 5.78 -2.14 8.62
CA VAL A 88 4.71 -1.37 7.96
C VAL A 88 4.87 0.10 8.35
N PRO A 89 5.01 1.02 7.38
CA PRO A 89 5.09 2.45 7.66
C PRO A 89 3.76 3.00 8.23
N LEU A 90 3.88 3.82 9.26
CA LEU A 90 2.83 4.62 9.89
C LEU A 90 3.16 6.10 9.65
N VAL A 91 2.36 6.76 8.82
CA VAL A 91 2.67 8.10 8.32
C VAL A 91 1.54 9.06 8.69
N ALA A 92 1.89 10.15 9.36
CA ALA A 92 0.96 11.26 9.54
C ALA A 92 0.64 11.89 8.17
N ILE A 93 -0.62 12.23 7.94
CA ILE A 93 -1.08 12.77 6.66
C ILE A 93 -0.35 14.05 6.27
N SER A 94 0.04 14.87 7.26
CA SER A 94 0.87 16.07 7.07
C SER A 94 2.25 15.76 6.47
N ASN A 95 2.75 14.54 6.68
CA ASN A 95 4.07 14.09 6.23
C ASN A 95 3.99 13.14 5.03
N LEU A 96 2.78 12.88 4.51
CA LEU A 96 2.58 11.91 3.43
C LEU A 96 3.37 12.31 2.18
N ASN A 97 3.37 13.59 1.82
CA ASN A 97 4.12 14.06 0.65
C ASN A 97 5.64 13.84 0.78
N SER A 98 6.22 14.18 1.92
CA SER A 98 7.66 13.94 2.18
C SER A 98 7.97 12.45 2.17
N PHE A 99 7.13 11.62 2.78
CA PHE A 99 7.25 10.17 2.73
C PHE A 99 7.24 9.64 1.29
N LEU A 100 6.37 10.17 0.42
CA LEU A 100 6.32 9.77 -0.99
C LEU A 100 7.56 10.17 -1.77
N GLN A 101 8.15 11.33 -1.48
CA GLN A 101 9.38 11.81 -2.12
C GLN A 101 10.58 10.93 -1.76
N GLU A 102 10.64 10.46 -0.52
CA GLU A 102 11.73 9.62 0.00
C GLU A 102 11.43 8.12 -0.11
N LEU A 103 10.31 7.74 -0.74
CA LEU A 103 9.82 6.36 -0.75
C LEU A 103 10.87 5.41 -1.33
N THR A 104 11.43 5.74 -2.50
CA THR A 104 12.35 4.86 -3.23
C THR A 104 13.61 4.54 -2.43
N GLU A 105 14.12 5.52 -1.67
CA GLU A 105 15.31 5.36 -0.84
C GLU A 105 15.03 4.50 0.40
N ASN A 106 13.80 4.57 0.92
CA ASN A 106 13.42 3.91 2.18
C ASN A 106 12.76 2.53 2.01
N ILE A 107 12.44 2.10 0.79
CA ILE A 107 11.83 0.78 0.51
C ILE A 107 12.51 -0.39 1.23
N PRO A 108 13.87 -0.49 1.31
CA PRO A 108 14.52 -1.61 1.99
C PRO A 108 14.12 -1.78 3.46
N TYR A 109 13.62 -0.72 4.10
CA TYR A 109 13.15 -0.75 5.49
C TYR A 109 11.69 -1.19 5.63
N PHE A 110 10.96 -1.27 4.52
CA PHE A 110 9.53 -1.56 4.52
C PHE A 110 9.24 -3.00 4.13
N LYS A 111 8.13 -3.51 4.65
CA LYS A 111 7.59 -4.76 4.16
C LYS A 111 6.95 -4.54 2.80
N THR A 112 7.36 -5.29 1.79
CA THR A 112 6.72 -5.27 0.47
C THR A 112 6.18 -6.64 0.09
N VAL A 113 5.28 -6.65 -0.88
CA VAL A 113 4.72 -7.86 -1.47
C VAL A 113 4.82 -7.75 -2.99
N SER A 114 5.72 -8.54 -3.58
CA SER A 114 5.91 -8.57 -5.03
C SER A 114 4.79 -9.34 -5.74
N VAL A 115 4.27 -8.75 -6.82
CA VAL A 115 3.26 -9.32 -7.72
C VAL A 115 3.87 -9.41 -9.12
N GLU A 116 4.21 -10.63 -9.52
CA GLU A 116 4.87 -10.93 -10.79
C GLU A 116 3.89 -11.12 -11.95
N LYS A 117 2.64 -11.50 -11.63
CA LYS A 117 1.62 -11.85 -12.63
C LYS A 117 0.29 -11.22 -12.24
N MET A 118 -0.43 -10.78 -13.26
CA MET A 118 -1.74 -10.16 -13.15
C MET A 118 -2.69 -10.86 -14.12
N SER A 119 -3.91 -11.14 -13.71
CA SER A 119 -4.95 -11.60 -14.63
C SER A 119 -5.43 -10.43 -15.49
N THR A 120 -5.63 -10.67 -16.78
CA THR A 120 -6.31 -9.73 -17.68
C THR A 120 -7.68 -10.29 -17.96
N GLN A 121 -8.74 -9.64 -17.47
CA GLN A 121 -10.07 -9.90 -18.00
C GLN A 121 -10.15 -9.17 -19.35
N LYS A 122 -10.25 -9.92 -20.45
CA LYS A 122 -10.62 -9.33 -21.74
C LYS A 122 -12.11 -9.01 -21.66
N GLN A 123 -12.49 -7.73 -21.71
CA GLN A 123 -13.86 -7.40 -22.09
C GLN A 123 -14.02 -7.85 -23.54
N LEU A 124 -14.96 -8.77 -23.77
CA LEU A 124 -15.50 -9.00 -25.10
C LEU A 124 -16.34 -7.76 -25.43
N LEU A 125 -15.83 -6.94 -26.36
CA LEU A 125 -16.61 -5.89 -27.03
C LEU A 125 -17.55 -6.52 -28.06
#